data_AF-A0A9D6IPL0-F1
#
_entry.id   AF-A0A9D6IPL0-F1
#
_cell.length_a   1.000
_cell.length_b   1.000
_cell.length_c   1.000
_cell.angle_alpha   90.00
_cell.angle_beta   90.00
_cell.angle_gamma   90.00
#
_symmetry.space_group_name_H-M   'P 1'
#
loop_
_entity.id
_entity.type
_entity.pdbx_description
1 polymer ?
#
loop_
_entity_poly.entity_id
_entity_poly.type
_entity_poly.pdbx_seq_one_letter_code
_entity_poly.pdbx_strand_id
1 'polypeptide(L)'
;MKRWVAVAVVAMVCGAKAPAPAPATTGRADQDEASKAKGVGTWTATDRHGNTYEIEVFAEGTIRVLDERRDEVVLDYKWLDEKRVHIETPFGGDSYDVDVAFSGDEMTLTDSQGRKLTCRRTGKPVDKTKTLGKWIATDSRGGLYEFDVSGDGTIRVTGDREATLHYRWLDAKRIRIDDASIRSSVIVDVAVSGDEMTLTNSSGRVVRCRRSEGGGAESLRIARNERSAAGSLKTICTAEADLRSNDRDNNRVQDFWTGDIAGLYCIDNSAYSDNPTPNKLIEVATALADYAPWNDGLHVNDRNYYSNPVTSFGKRAPKTGYWFQMMKQYTTWDNKREDYRTHTGGAKEAAYHTSRFGVCAFPADYPKSGRKTFIVSEGNTMFWKDTDGKPVEVWPSDEELRREWKEVAGSERPPDNYEEERRRYEEYMRREAEERRKREEEKKKEAAQGFRIDPWGSWNQLEVGSFVVIEMVSDYGGNKTKMTWTKTLDKKGEEHVLKTEMVMTVGGTETKNPGEERVSKMRDWSDMECFFCKRKGCTGNLPKWSKGELTVDGRKIACDVAEMPEKNCRGEANSYKFRTWYSNDVPGQMVKMESEAGGGKTTMVVVKFEARRK
;
A
#
# COMPACT_ATOMS: atom_id res chain seq x y z
N MET A 1 -54.70 -20.03 -12.95
CA MET A 1 -53.96 -18.77 -13.20
C MET A 1 -53.62 -18.56 -14.68
N LYS A 2 -53.13 -19.56 -15.43
CA LYS A 2 -52.87 -19.45 -16.89
C LYS A 2 -54.08 -19.04 -17.75
N ARG A 3 -55.31 -19.32 -17.31
CA ARG A 3 -56.55 -18.80 -17.91
C ARG A 3 -56.73 -17.28 -17.74
N TRP A 4 -56.20 -16.66 -16.68
CA TRP A 4 -56.47 -15.25 -16.34
C TRP A 4 -55.63 -14.23 -17.12
N VAL A 5 -54.44 -14.62 -17.61
CA VAL A 5 -53.54 -13.74 -18.39
C VAL A 5 -54.00 -13.63 -19.84
N ALA A 6 -54.38 -14.76 -20.45
CA ALA A 6 -55.10 -14.76 -21.73
C ALA A 6 -56.41 -13.98 -21.59
N VAL A 7 -57.15 -14.19 -20.50
CA VAL A 7 -58.36 -13.44 -20.15
C VAL A 7 -58.11 -11.96 -19.84
N ALA A 8 -56.91 -11.43 -19.63
CA ALA A 8 -56.78 -9.98 -19.40
C ALA A 8 -56.64 -9.18 -20.72
N VAL A 9 -55.94 -9.75 -21.70
CA VAL A 9 -55.94 -9.26 -23.10
C VAL A 9 -57.29 -9.54 -23.77
N VAL A 10 -57.99 -10.59 -23.33
CA VAL A 10 -59.31 -11.02 -23.84
C VAL A 10 -60.52 -10.48 -23.06
N ALA A 11 -60.42 -10.10 -21.79
CA ALA A 11 -61.51 -9.50 -20.99
C ALA A 11 -61.69 -8.01 -21.26
N MET A 12 -60.81 -7.44 -22.09
CA MET A 12 -61.12 -6.24 -22.84
C MET A 12 -61.88 -6.52 -24.14
N VAL A 13 -62.27 -7.78 -24.46
CA VAL A 13 -62.91 -8.16 -25.74
C VAL A 13 -64.16 -9.08 -25.66
N CYS A 14 -64.75 -9.39 -24.49
CA CYS A 14 -66.12 -9.95 -24.50
C CYS A 14 -67.13 -9.46 -23.47
N GLY A 15 -68.38 -9.41 -23.95
CA GLY A 15 -69.64 -9.11 -23.26
C GLY A 15 -70.84 -9.35 -24.19
N ALA A 16 -71.15 -10.62 -24.46
CA ALA A 16 -72.32 -11.16 -25.17
C ALA A 16 -72.30 -11.20 -26.72
N LYS A 17 -72.88 -12.32 -27.19
CA LYS A 17 -72.93 -12.87 -28.56
C LYS A 17 -74.03 -12.19 -29.39
N ALA A 18 -73.73 -11.77 -30.63
CA ALA A 18 -74.70 -11.27 -31.62
C ALA A 18 -74.20 -11.54 -33.07
N PRO A 19 -75.09 -11.52 -34.09
CA PRO A 19 -75.05 -12.45 -35.22
C PRO A 19 -74.24 -12.01 -36.45
N ALA A 20 -73.99 -12.98 -37.33
CA ALA A 20 -73.14 -12.90 -38.52
C ALA A 20 -73.51 -11.80 -39.53
N PRO A 21 -72.52 -11.13 -40.17
CA PRO A 21 -72.74 -10.34 -41.37
C PRO A 21 -72.41 -11.11 -42.67
N ALA A 22 -73.09 -10.70 -43.73
CA ALA A 22 -73.04 -11.24 -45.11
C ALA A 22 -71.71 -10.94 -45.83
N PRO A 23 -71.38 -11.65 -46.94
CA PRO A 23 -70.05 -11.59 -47.54
C PRO A 23 -69.90 -10.39 -48.49
N ALA A 24 -68.72 -9.77 -48.49
CA ALA A 24 -68.35 -8.76 -49.48
C ALA A 24 -66.92 -8.99 -50.04
N THR A 25 -66.91 -9.27 -51.34
CA THR A 25 -65.98 -8.89 -52.42
C THR A 25 -64.48 -8.68 -52.14
N THR A 26 -63.69 -9.47 -52.87
CA THR A 26 -62.23 -9.41 -53.05
C THR A 26 -61.76 -8.24 -53.90
N GLY A 27 -60.75 -7.48 -53.43
CA GLY A 27 -59.97 -6.57 -54.27
C GLY A 27 -58.80 -5.87 -53.57
N ARG A 28 -57.60 -5.98 -54.18
CA ARG A 28 -56.30 -5.30 -53.96
C ARG A 28 -55.33 -5.86 -52.88
N ALA A 29 -54.19 -6.37 -53.36
CA ALA A 29 -53.13 -7.00 -52.55
C ALA A 29 -51.89 -6.11 -52.29
N ASP A 30 -51.72 -4.98 -52.98
CA ASP A 30 -50.43 -4.25 -52.95
C ASP A 30 -50.33 -3.11 -51.91
N GLN A 31 -51.42 -2.72 -51.25
CA GLN A 31 -51.40 -1.78 -50.10
C GLN A 31 -51.25 -2.49 -48.75
N ASP A 32 -51.29 -3.82 -48.75
CA ASP A 32 -51.51 -4.63 -47.55
C ASP A 32 -50.22 -4.92 -46.74
N GLU A 33 -49.02 -4.77 -47.33
CA GLU A 33 -47.75 -5.05 -46.64
C GLU A 33 -47.23 -3.89 -45.78
N ALA A 34 -47.45 -2.63 -46.19
CA ALA A 34 -46.95 -1.46 -45.46
C ALA A 34 -47.66 -1.26 -44.11
N SER A 35 -48.93 -1.65 -44.02
CA SER A 35 -49.75 -1.62 -42.80
C SER A 35 -49.33 -2.72 -41.82
N LYS A 36 -48.99 -3.92 -42.33
CA LYS A 36 -48.48 -5.05 -41.53
C LYS A 36 -47.16 -4.74 -40.83
N ALA A 37 -46.27 -4.00 -41.48
CA ALA A 37 -44.95 -3.66 -40.93
C ALA A 37 -45.01 -2.68 -39.73
N LYS A 38 -46.07 -1.86 -39.60
CA LYS A 38 -46.17 -0.85 -38.52
C LYS A 38 -46.45 -1.46 -37.16
N GLY A 39 -47.15 -2.60 -37.11
CA GLY A 39 -47.50 -3.30 -35.87
C GLY A 39 -46.36 -4.11 -35.27
N VAL A 40 -45.38 -4.53 -36.08
CA VAL A 40 -44.30 -5.42 -35.65
C VAL A 40 -43.37 -4.70 -34.65
N GLY A 41 -43.08 -5.38 -33.54
CA GLY A 41 -42.17 -4.89 -32.49
C GLY A 41 -42.69 -5.12 -31.08
N THR A 42 -41.97 -4.55 -30.12
CA THR A 42 -42.29 -4.65 -28.69
C THR A 42 -43.06 -3.42 -28.21
N TRP A 43 -44.12 -3.67 -27.48
CA TRP A 43 -45.03 -2.68 -26.94
C TRP A 43 -45.26 -2.95 -25.45
N THR A 44 -45.57 -1.91 -24.68
CA THR A 44 -46.09 -2.05 -23.32
C THR A 44 -47.50 -1.52 -23.26
N ALA A 45 -48.38 -2.23 -22.58
CA ALA A 45 -49.76 -1.81 -22.39
C ALA A 45 -50.12 -1.89 -20.91
N THR A 46 -50.95 -0.97 -20.45
CA THR A 46 -51.52 -1.04 -19.09
C THR A 46 -53.03 -1.15 -19.20
N ASP A 47 -53.62 -2.14 -18.54
CA ASP A 47 -55.07 -2.29 -18.53
C ASP A 47 -55.75 -1.28 -17.57
N ARG A 48 -57.08 -1.26 -17.58
CA ARG A 48 -57.87 -0.42 -16.66
C ARG A 48 -57.71 -0.77 -15.18
N HIS A 49 -57.13 -1.93 -14.87
CA HIS A 49 -56.87 -2.41 -13.52
C HIS A 49 -55.44 -2.10 -13.07
N GLY A 50 -54.61 -1.48 -13.92
CA GLY A 50 -53.22 -1.13 -13.64
C GLY A 50 -52.21 -2.24 -13.92
N ASN A 51 -52.65 -3.39 -14.44
CA ASN A 51 -51.75 -4.47 -14.82
C ASN A 51 -50.98 -4.07 -16.07
N THR A 52 -49.67 -4.30 -16.07
CA THR A 52 -48.80 -3.97 -17.21
C THR A 52 -48.41 -5.23 -17.98
N TYR A 53 -48.44 -5.14 -19.31
CA TYR A 53 -48.14 -6.22 -20.24
C TYR A 53 -47.03 -5.78 -21.18
N GLU A 54 -46.11 -6.69 -21.48
CA GLU A 54 -45.19 -6.57 -22.61
C GLU A 54 -45.75 -7.40 -23.77
N ILE A 55 -46.07 -6.72 -24.87
CA ILE A 55 -46.71 -7.29 -26.06
C ILE A 55 -45.69 -7.24 -27.19
N GLU A 56 -45.37 -8.40 -27.75
CA GLU A 56 -44.45 -8.54 -28.86
C GLU A 56 -45.21 -9.07 -30.08
N VAL A 57 -45.27 -8.26 -31.12
CA VAL A 57 -45.99 -8.57 -32.36
C VAL A 57 -44.97 -8.98 -33.41
N PHE A 58 -45.12 -10.20 -33.92
CA PHE A 58 -44.22 -10.79 -34.92
C PHE A 58 -44.81 -10.69 -36.33
N ALA A 59 -43.95 -10.64 -37.35
CA ALA A 59 -44.38 -10.50 -38.74
C ALA A 59 -45.07 -11.78 -39.27
N GLU A 60 -44.73 -12.93 -38.71
CA GLU A 60 -45.27 -14.26 -39.07
C GLU A 60 -46.68 -14.54 -38.53
N GLY A 61 -47.36 -13.55 -37.95
CA GLY A 61 -48.74 -13.71 -37.50
C GLY A 61 -48.89 -14.22 -36.06
N THR A 62 -47.89 -14.02 -35.20
CA THR A 62 -47.99 -14.34 -33.76
C THR A 62 -47.83 -13.10 -32.88
N ILE A 63 -48.53 -13.08 -31.75
CA ILE A 63 -48.40 -12.08 -30.68
C ILE A 63 -48.00 -12.82 -29.40
N ARG A 64 -46.93 -12.38 -28.75
CA ARG A 64 -46.58 -12.82 -27.40
C ARG A 64 -46.96 -11.76 -26.39
N VAL A 65 -47.64 -12.16 -25.33
CA VAL A 65 -48.00 -11.29 -24.22
C VAL A 65 -47.37 -11.85 -22.96
N LEU A 66 -46.55 -11.03 -22.31
CA LEU A 66 -45.95 -11.30 -21.01
C LEU A 66 -46.63 -10.40 -19.98
N ASP A 67 -47.13 -10.97 -18.89
CA ASP A 67 -47.62 -10.18 -17.76
C ASP A 67 -46.49 -9.78 -16.79
N GLU A 68 -46.85 -9.05 -15.74
CA GLU A 68 -45.94 -8.67 -14.64
C GLU A 68 -45.28 -9.85 -13.91
N ARG A 69 -45.86 -11.05 -13.99
CA ARG A 69 -45.31 -12.30 -13.43
C ARG A 69 -44.45 -13.06 -14.44
N ARG A 70 -44.31 -12.53 -15.66
CA ARG A 70 -43.68 -13.16 -16.83
C ARG A 70 -44.34 -14.47 -17.25
N ASP A 71 -45.63 -14.63 -16.96
CA ASP A 71 -46.42 -15.69 -17.58
C ASP A 71 -46.65 -15.33 -19.06
N GLU A 72 -46.20 -16.21 -19.95
CA GLU A 72 -46.26 -16.02 -21.40
C GLU A 72 -47.56 -16.60 -21.99
N VAL A 73 -48.22 -15.81 -22.83
CA VAL A 73 -49.32 -16.24 -23.69
C VAL A 73 -48.96 -15.95 -25.14
N VAL A 74 -49.01 -16.98 -25.99
CA VAL A 74 -48.83 -16.86 -27.44
C VAL A 74 -50.20 -16.89 -28.09
N LEU A 75 -50.49 -15.90 -28.93
CA LEU A 75 -51.73 -15.75 -29.68
C LEU A 75 -51.40 -15.75 -31.16
N ASP A 76 -52.22 -16.39 -31.98
CA ASP A 76 -52.14 -16.27 -33.43
C ASP A 76 -53.00 -15.09 -33.87
N TYR A 77 -52.55 -14.36 -34.89
CA TYR A 77 -53.30 -13.24 -35.43
C TYR A 77 -53.26 -13.17 -36.95
N LYS A 78 -54.32 -12.65 -37.53
CA LYS A 78 -54.45 -12.42 -38.97
C LYS A 78 -55.10 -11.06 -39.21
N TRP A 79 -54.47 -10.23 -40.01
CA TRP A 79 -55.09 -9.00 -40.49
C TRP A 79 -56.32 -9.33 -41.35
N LEU A 80 -57.46 -8.73 -41.01
CA LEU A 80 -58.69 -8.79 -41.80
C LEU A 80 -58.72 -7.66 -42.84
N ASP A 81 -58.23 -6.47 -42.46
CA ASP A 81 -58.02 -5.30 -43.30
C ASP A 81 -56.95 -4.37 -42.67
N GLU A 82 -56.70 -3.19 -43.23
CA GLU A 82 -55.67 -2.25 -42.74
C GLU A 82 -55.85 -1.78 -41.29
N LYS A 83 -57.05 -1.92 -40.73
CA LYS A 83 -57.41 -1.44 -39.40
C LYS A 83 -57.96 -2.54 -38.50
N ARG A 84 -58.08 -3.78 -38.94
CA ARG A 84 -58.65 -4.87 -38.14
C ARG A 84 -57.79 -6.12 -38.13
N VAL A 85 -57.64 -6.69 -36.95
CA VAL A 85 -56.93 -7.94 -36.70
C VAL A 85 -57.87 -8.96 -36.07
N HIS A 86 -57.91 -10.15 -36.63
CA HIS A 86 -58.48 -11.34 -36.00
C HIS A 86 -57.43 -11.98 -35.11
N ILE A 87 -57.73 -12.22 -33.84
CA ILE A 87 -56.84 -12.87 -32.87
C ILE A 87 -57.48 -14.19 -32.43
N GLU A 88 -56.75 -15.29 -32.59
CA GLU A 88 -57.17 -16.62 -32.15
C GLU A 88 -56.46 -16.99 -30.83
N THR A 89 -57.25 -17.45 -29.86
CA THR A 89 -56.70 -17.90 -28.58
C THR A 89 -56.39 -19.39 -28.60
N PRO A 90 -55.28 -19.85 -27.97
CA PRO A 90 -54.90 -21.26 -27.97
C PRO A 90 -55.82 -22.17 -27.12
N PHE A 91 -56.81 -21.60 -26.42
CA PHE A 91 -57.66 -22.33 -25.46
C PHE A 91 -59.01 -22.79 -26.03
N GLY A 92 -59.18 -22.74 -27.35
CA GLY A 92 -60.25 -23.44 -28.07
C GLY A 92 -61.63 -22.79 -27.96
N GLY A 93 -61.94 -21.90 -28.90
CA GLY A 93 -63.31 -21.46 -29.21
C GLY A 93 -63.53 -19.95 -29.24
N ASP A 94 -62.60 -19.18 -28.67
CA ASP A 94 -62.70 -17.74 -28.61
C ASP A 94 -61.73 -17.09 -29.60
N SER A 95 -62.30 -16.31 -30.52
CA SER A 95 -61.55 -15.43 -31.42
C SER A 95 -62.17 -14.03 -31.43
N TYR A 96 -61.33 -13.05 -31.75
CA TYR A 96 -61.66 -11.65 -31.52
C TYR A 96 -61.23 -10.79 -32.70
N ASP A 97 -62.15 -9.97 -33.20
CA ASP A 97 -61.85 -8.91 -34.14
C ASP A 97 -61.56 -7.63 -33.36
N VAL A 98 -60.38 -7.06 -33.58
CA VAL A 98 -59.88 -5.89 -32.87
C VAL A 98 -59.48 -4.82 -33.89
N ASP A 99 -60.04 -3.62 -33.74
CA ASP A 99 -59.63 -2.45 -34.49
C ASP A 99 -58.26 -1.96 -33.98
N VAL A 100 -57.31 -1.73 -34.88
CA VAL A 100 -55.95 -1.28 -34.59
C VAL A 100 -55.73 0.11 -35.19
N ALA A 101 -55.35 1.06 -34.34
CA ALA A 101 -54.97 2.41 -34.76
C ALA A 101 -53.54 2.75 -34.30
N PHE A 102 -52.71 3.24 -35.21
CA PHE A 102 -51.35 3.67 -34.92
C PHE A 102 -51.24 5.20 -34.91
N SER A 103 -50.56 5.75 -33.90
CA SER A 103 -50.21 7.17 -33.78
C SER A 103 -48.78 7.30 -33.24
N GLY A 104 -47.80 7.32 -34.14
CA GLY A 104 -46.38 7.36 -33.76
C GLY A 104 -45.95 6.08 -33.04
N ASP A 105 -45.47 6.22 -31.80
CA ASP A 105 -45.08 5.11 -30.93
C ASP A 105 -46.26 4.58 -30.08
N GLU A 106 -47.49 5.02 -30.35
CA GLU A 106 -48.70 4.50 -29.70
C GLU A 106 -49.52 3.62 -30.67
N MET A 107 -49.94 2.45 -30.20
CA MET A 107 -50.89 1.56 -30.86
C MET A 107 -52.12 1.45 -29.96
N THR A 108 -53.31 1.73 -30.48
CA THR A 108 -54.57 1.53 -29.74
C THR A 108 -55.34 0.37 -30.34
N LEU A 109 -55.64 -0.61 -29.52
CA LEU A 109 -56.46 -1.77 -29.82
C LEU A 109 -57.88 -1.50 -29.30
N THR A 110 -58.90 -1.55 -30.16
CA THR A 110 -60.30 -1.35 -29.78
C THR A 110 -61.11 -2.59 -30.10
N ASP A 111 -61.85 -3.09 -29.12
CA ASP A 111 -62.65 -4.30 -29.29
C ASP A 111 -64.03 -4.02 -29.92
N SER A 112 -64.79 -5.08 -30.21
CA SER A 112 -66.17 -4.97 -30.72
C SER A 112 -67.15 -4.24 -29.78
N GLN A 113 -66.78 -4.02 -28.51
CA GLN A 113 -67.57 -3.30 -27.51
C GLN A 113 -67.09 -1.85 -27.29
N GLY A 114 -66.08 -1.39 -28.04
CA GLY A 114 -65.50 -0.05 -27.93
C GLY A 114 -64.51 0.15 -26.76
N ARG A 115 -64.11 -0.90 -26.05
CA ARG A 115 -63.05 -0.88 -25.04
C ARG A 115 -61.69 -0.73 -25.72
N LYS A 116 -60.82 0.09 -25.12
CA LYS A 116 -59.53 0.45 -25.70
C LYS A 116 -58.37 0.00 -24.82
N LEU A 117 -57.34 -0.57 -25.44
CA LEU A 117 -56.03 -0.81 -24.85
C LEU A 117 -55.00 0.01 -25.62
N THR A 118 -54.35 0.94 -24.94
CA THR A 118 -53.27 1.75 -25.54
C THR A 118 -51.92 1.13 -25.17
N CYS A 119 -51.17 0.80 -26.21
CA CYS A 119 -49.85 0.22 -26.14
C CYS A 119 -48.81 1.27 -26.58
N ARG A 120 -47.70 1.41 -25.84
CA ARG A 120 -46.56 2.27 -26.18
C ARG A 120 -45.37 1.43 -26.58
N ARG A 121 -44.73 1.78 -27.70
CA ARG A 121 -43.54 1.08 -28.20
C ARG A 121 -42.40 1.21 -27.20
N THR A 122 -41.80 0.09 -26.79
CA THR A 122 -40.77 0.08 -25.74
C THR A 122 -39.38 -0.30 -26.23
N GLY A 123 -38.54 0.72 -26.31
CA GLY A 123 -37.11 0.59 -26.60
C GLY A 123 -36.80 0.75 -28.08
N LYS A 124 -35.70 1.46 -28.36
CA LYS A 124 -35.12 1.43 -29.70
C LYS A 124 -34.66 0.00 -29.98
N PRO A 125 -34.91 -0.56 -31.17
CA PRO A 125 -34.36 -1.85 -31.55
C PRO A 125 -32.85 -1.84 -31.32
N VAL A 126 -32.29 -2.93 -30.76
CA VAL A 126 -30.84 -3.05 -30.71
C VAL A 126 -30.35 -3.06 -32.15
N ASP A 127 -29.49 -2.10 -32.47
CA ASP A 127 -28.79 -2.11 -33.74
C ASP A 127 -27.87 -3.35 -33.75
N LYS A 128 -28.30 -4.41 -34.44
CA LYS A 128 -27.61 -5.70 -34.49
C LYS A 128 -26.18 -5.57 -35.02
N THR A 129 -25.88 -4.52 -35.78
CA THR A 129 -24.50 -4.27 -36.25
C THR A 129 -23.59 -3.86 -35.09
N LYS A 130 -24.13 -3.25 -34.04
CA LYS A 130 -23.38 -2.87 -32.85
C LYS A 130 -23.00 -4.03 -31.97
N THR A 131 -23.67 -5.19 -32.05
CA THR A 131 -23.26 -6.40 -31.31
C THR A 131 -22.11 -7.13 -31.99
N LEU A 132 -21.81 -6.82 -33.25
CA LEU A 132 -20.73 -7.47 -33.99
C LEU A 132 -19.35 -7.02 -33.50
N GLY A 133 -18.38 -7.93 -33.67
CA GLY A 133 -16.98 -7.73 -33.34
C GLY A 133 -16.55 -8.45 -32.07
N LYS A 134 -15.38 -8.06 -31.58
CA LYS A 134 -14.74 -8.69 -30.42
C LYS A 134 -15.15 -8.01 -29.13
N TRP A 135 -15.54 -8.83 -28.16
CA TRP A 135 -15.98 -8.42 -26.84
C TRP A 135 -15.21 -9.17 -25.78
N ILE A 136 -15.03 -8.57 -24.62
CA ILE A 136 -14.32 -9.15 -23.49
C ILE A 136 -15.26 -9.16 -22.29
N ALA A 137 -15.57 -10.33 -21.75
CA ALA A 137 -16.29 -10.43 -20.49
C ALA A 137 -15.42 -11.02 -19.39
N THR A 138 -15.71 -10.63 -18.16
CA THR A 138 -15.14 -11.25 -16.96
C THR A 138 -16.26 -11.93 -16.20
N ASP A 139 -16.07 -13.21 -15.84
CA ASP A 139 -17.01 -13.91 -14.98
C ASP A 139 -16.83 -13.55 -13.50
N SER A 140 -17.71 -14.07 -12.66
CA SER A 140 -17.69 -13.85 -11.21
C SER A 140 -16.47 -14.46 -10.49
N ARG A 141 -15.65 -15.25 -11.18
CA ARG A 141 -14.42 -15.86 -10.66
C ARG A 141 -13.16 -15.18 -11.23
N GLY A 142 -13.31 -14.10 -11.99
CA GLY A 142 -12.20 -13.42 -12.67
C GLY A 142 -11.72 -14.14 -13.93
N GLY A 143 -12.46 -15.16 -14.40
CA GLY A 143 -12.24 -15.79 -15.69
C GLY A 143 -12.57 -14.80 -16.80
N LEU A 144 -11.62 -14.57 -17.70
CA LEU A 144 -11.73 -13.59 -18.77
C LEU A 144 -11.96 -14.34 -20.09
N TYR A 145 -13.00 -13.92 -20.82
CA TYR A 145 -13.47 -14.55 -22.04
C TYR A 145 -13.53 -13.51 -23.15
N GLU A 146 -12.96 -13.82 -24.30
CA GLU A 146 -13.15 -13.05 -25.52
C GLU A 146 -14.25 -13.73 -26.36
N PHE A 147 -15.20 -12.92 -26.83
CA PHE A 147 -16.30 -13.32 -27.71
C PHE A 147 -16.10 -12.61 -29.03
N ASP A 148 -15.85 -13.36 -30.10
CA ASP A 148 -15.91 -12.83 -31.45
C ASP A 148 -17.30 -13.11 -32.00
N VAL A 149 -18.14 -12.07 -32.04
CA VAL A 149 -19.53 -12.14 -32.51
C VAL A 149 -19.54 -11.77 -33.99
N SER A 150 -19.74 -12.77 -34.85
CA SER A 150 -19.76 -12.60 -36.30
C SER A 150 -21.17 -12.46 -36.85
N GLY A 151 -21.28 -11.84 -38.03
CA GLY A 151 -22.55 -11.63 -38.72
C GLY A 151 -23.20 -12.91 -39.28
N ASP A 152 -22.47 -14.04 -39.28
CA ASP A 152 -22.94 -15.34 -39.77
C ASP A 152 -23.72 -16.15 -38.71
N GLY A 153 -23.97 -15.56 -37.53
CA GLY A 153 -24.68 -16.24 -36.45
C GLY A 153 -23.78 -17.14 -35.60
N THR A 154 -22.46 -16.93 -35.58
CA THR A 154 -21.55 -17.62 -34.65
C THR A 154 -20.95 -16.69 -33.60
N ILE A 155 -20.66 -17.25 -32.42
CA ILE A 155 -19.90 -16.61 -31.35
C ILE A 155 -18.70 -17.51 -31.07
N ARG A 156 -17.50 -17.06 -31.42
CA ARG A 156 -16.28 -17.77 -31.02
C ARG A 156 -15.87 -17.29 -29.63
N VAL A 157 -15.88 -18.21 -28.68
CA VAL A 157 -15.43 -17.95 -27.30
C VAL A 157 -14.00 -18.43 -27.17
N THR A 158 -13.10 -17.52 -26.83
CA THR A 158 -11.69 -17.80 -26.53
C THR A 158 -11.40 -17.44 -25.08
N GLY A 159 -10.70 -18.33 -24.37
CA GLY A 159 -10.46 -18.23 -22.92
C GLY A 159 -9.85 -19.52 -22.39
N ASP A 160 -10.32 -20.01 -21.24
CA ASP A 160 -9.86 -21.28 -20.67
C ASP A 160 -10.24 -22.51 -21.51
N ARG A 161 -11.28 -22.38 -22.34
CA ARG A 161 -11.68 -23.34 -23.37
C ARG A 161 -12.04 -22.57 -24.64
N GLU A 162 -11.61 -23.07 -25.78
CA GLU A 162 -12.14 -22.60 -27.06
C GLU A 162 -13.47 -23.29 -27.34
N ALA A 163 -14.49 -22.50 -27.67
CA ALA A 163 -15.79 -23.01 -28.10
C ALA A 163 -16.33 -22.14 -29.24
N THR A 164 -17.07 -22.76 -30.15
CA THR A 164 -17.87 -22.06 -31.16
C THR A 164 -19.33 -22.28 -30.79
N LEU A 165 -20.03 -21.21 -30.44
CA LEU A 165 -21.45 -21.22 -30.16
C LEU A 165 -22.20 -20.68 -31.37
N HIS A 166 -23.42 -21.15 -31.59
CA HIS A 166 -24.31 -20.57 -32.60
C HIS A 166 -25.30 -19.65 -31.90
N TYR A 167 -25.61 -18.51 -32.51
CA TYR A 167 -26.64 -17.62 -31.99
C TYR A 167 -27.64 -17.23 -33.08
N ARG A 168 -28.88 -17.03 -32.67
CA ARG A 168 -29.92 -16.43 -33.51
C ARG A 168 -30.69 -15.40 -32.71
N TRP A 169 -30.98 -14.27 -33.34
CA TRP A 169 -31.89 -13.29 -32.78
C TRP A 169 -33.30 -13.88 -32.73
N LEU A 170 -33.90 -13.87 -31.55
CA LEU A 170 -35.31 -14.18 -31.38
C LEU A 170 -36.15 -12.94 -31.68
N ASP A 171 -35.63 -11.77 -31.32
CA ASP A 171 -36.28 -10.47 -31.53
C ASP A 171 -35.26 -9.31 -31.50
N ALA A 172 -35.70 -8.10 -31.14
CA ALA A 172 -34.87 -6.90 -31.12
C ALA A 172 -33.94 -6.79 -29.90
N LYS A 173 -34.12 -7.59 -28.85
CA LYS A 173 -33.33 -7.56 -27.62
C LYS A 173 -32.85 -8.93 -27.18
N ARG A 174 -33.43 -10.04 -27.67
CA ARG A 174 -33.06 -11.39 -27.23
C ARG A 174 -32.36 -12.17 -28.31
N ILE A 175 -31.30 -12.86 -27.90
CA ILE A 175 -30.66 -13.90 -28.70
C ILE A 175 -30.80 -15.24 -28.00
N ARG A 176 -30.98 -16.29 -28.80
CA ARG A 176 -30.78 -17.67 -28.36
C ARG A 176 -29.37 -18.08 -28.74
N ILE A 177 -28.61 -18.57 -27.78
CA ILE A 177 -27.28 -19.12 -27.95
C ILE A 177 -27.38 -20.64 -27.78
N ASP A 178 -27.02 -21.39 -28.81
CA ASP A 178 -27.01 -22.84 -28.84
C ASP A 178 -25.56 -23.36 -28.73
N ASP A 179 -25.31 -24.20 -27.72
CA ASP A 179 -24.05 -24.91 -27.54
C ASP A 179 -24.22 -26.37 -27.98
N ALA A 180 -23.75 -26.67 -29.19
CA ALA A 180 -23.83 -28.01 -29.77
C ALA A 180 -23.07 -29.06 -28.96
N SER A 181 -22.01 -28.67 -28.23
CA SER A 181 -21.16 -29.60 -27.47
C SER A 181 -21.88 -30.23 -26.27
N ILE A 182 -22.82 -29.49 -25.68
CA ILE A 182 -23.60 -29.93 -24.51
C ILE A 182 -25.11 -30.04 -24.79
N ARG A 183 -25.53 -29.87 -26.06
CA ARG A 183 -26.93 -29.89 -26.50
C ARG A 183 -27.83 -28.99 -25.65
N SER A 184 -27.33 -27.82 -25.28
CA SER A 184 -28.06 -26.86 -24.45
C SER A 184 -28.25 -25.54 -25.19
N SER A 185 -29.32 -24.83 -24.85
CA SER A 185 -29.59 -23.51 -25.40
C SER A 185 -29.92 -22.54 -24.27
N VAL A 186 -29.41 -21.32 -24.34
CA VAL A 186 -29.72 -20.25 -23.39
C VAL A 186 -30.27 -19.06 -24.15
N ILE A 187 -31.35 -18.47 -23.64
CA ILE A 187 -31.88 -17.20 -24.12
C ILE A 187 -31.30 -16.10 -23.23
N VAL A 188 -30.73 -15.07 -23.85
CA VAL A 188 -30.20 -13.90 -23.15
C VAL A 188 -30.76 -12.61 -23.74
N ASP A 189 -31.10 -11.68 -22.86
CA ASP A 189 -31.36 -10.29 -23.19
C ASP A 189 -30.03 -9.58 -23.45
N VAL A 190 -29.96 -8.83 -24.55
CA VAL A 190 -28.79 -8.10 -25.03
C VAL A 190 -29.08 -6.61 -24.95
N ALA A 191 -28.22 -5.88 -24.25
CA ALA A 191 -28.23 -4.42 -24.25
C ALA A 191 -26.84 -3.92 -24.65
N VAL A 192 -26.75 -3.00 -25.62
CA VAL A 192 -25.49 -2.39 -26.05
C VAL A 192 -25.55 -0.88 -25.84
N SER A 193 -24.54 -0.33 -25.16
CA SER A 193 -24.38 1.10 -24.91
C SER A 193 -22.91 1.49 -25.07
N GLY A 194 -22.57 2.16 -26.19
CA GLY A 194 -21.18 2.49 -26.52
C GLY A 194 -20.34 1.24 -26.68
N ASP A 195 -19.25 1.16 -25.90
CA ASP A 195 -18.32 0.02 -25.88
C ASP A 195 -18.68 -1.05 -24.84
N GLU A 196 -19.87 -0.98 -24.25
CA GLU A 196 -20.35 -1.96 -23.29
C GLU A 196 -21.54 -2.74 -23.85
N MET A 197 -21.48 -4.06 -23.75
CA MET A 197 -22.57 -4.97 -24.05
C MET A 197 -22.91 -5.76 -22.79
N THR A 198 -24.18 -5.84 -22.44
CA THR A 198 -24.68 -6.60 -21.31
C THR A 198 -25.53 -7.77 -21.81
N LEU A 199 -25.21 -8.98 -21.37
CA LEU A 199 -25.97 -10.20 -21.62
C LEU A 199 -26.64 -10.65 -20.32
N THR A 200 -27.97 -10.73 -20.28
CA THR A 200 -28.72 -11.15 -19.09
C THR A 200 -29.52 -12.40 -19.40
N ASN A 201 -29.28 -13.50 -18.69
CA ASN A 201 -30.06 -14.73 -18.89
C ASN A 201 -31.40 -14.72 -18.12
N SER A 202 -32.24 -15.73 -18.34
CA SER A 202 -33.53 -15.88 -17.66
C SER A 202 -33.45 -15.99 -16.13
N SER A 203 -32.30 -16.38 -15.56
CA SER A 203 -32.06 -16.39 -14.11
C SER A 203 -31.65 -15.02 -13.54
N GLY A 204 -31.56 -13.98 -14.38
CA GLY A 204 -31.10 -12.65 -13.98
C GLY A 204 -29.58 -12.53 -13.85
N ARG A 205 -28.81 -13.53 -14.29
CA ARG A 205 -27.34 -13.46 -14.27
C ARG A 205 -26.89 -12.55 -15.39
N VAL A 206 -26.13 -11.53 -15.03
CA VAL A 206 -25.62 -10.49 -15.93
C VAL A 206 -24.16 -10.75 -16.25
N VAL A 207 -23.81 -10.73 -17.54
CA VAL A 207 -22.44 -10.74 -18.05
C VAL A 207 -22.21 -9.40 -18.74
N ARG A 208 -21.25 -8.63 -18.24
CA ARG A 208 -20.84 -7.36 -18.86
C ARG A 208 -19.63 -7.61 -19.74
N CYS A 209 -19.73 -7.17 -20.98
CA CYS A 209 -18.72 -7.31 -22.00
C CYS A 209 -18.26 -5.92 -22.44
N ARG A 210 -16.97 -5.72 -22.65
CA ARG A 210 -16.42 -4.49 -23.26
C ARG A 210 -15.87 -4.75 -24.64
N ARG A 211 -16.03 -3.79 -25.56
CA ARG A 211 -15.55 -3.89 -26.93
C ARG A 211 -14.02 -3.90 -26.95
N SER A 212 -13.43 -4.83 -27.70
CA SER A 212 -11.99 -4.92 -27.89
C SER A 212 -11.59 -4.04 -29.08
N GLU A 213 -11.34 -2.76 -28.86
CA GLU A 213 -10.80 -1.90 -29.92
C GLU A 213 -9.34 -2.29 -30.25
N GLY A 214 -9.10 -2.74 -31.48
CA GLY A 214 -7.88 -2.60 -32.30
C GLY A 214 -6.50 -3.09 -31.81
N GLY A 215 -6.18 -3.04 -30.52
CA GLY A 215 -4.87 -3.39 -29.95
C GLY A 215 -4.94 -4.17 -28.63
N GLY A 216 -6.14 -4.38 -28.07
CA GLY A 216 -6.33 -5.08 -26.78
C GLY A 216 -6.20 -6.60 -26.84
N ALA A 217 -6.42 -7.24 -27.99
CA ALA A 217 -6.44 -8.71 -28.09
C ALA A 217 -5.07 -9.36 -27.79
N GLU A 218 -3.95 -8.67 -28.05
CA GLU A 218 -2.61 -9.19 -27.73
C GLU A 218 -2.25 -9.01 -26.24
N SER A 219 -2.79 -7.95 -25.61
CA SER A 219 -2.72 -7.74 -24.16
C SER A 219 -3.51 -8.81 -23.38
N LEU A 220 -4.53 -9.42 -24.01
CA LEU A 220 -5.41 -10.40 -23.37
C LEU A 220 -5.06 -11.86 -23.62
N ARG A 221 -4.19 -12.16 -24.59
CA ARG A 221 -3.57 -13.49 -24.75
C ARG A 221 -2.42 -13.69 -23.77
N ILE A 222 -2.67 -13.44 -22.48
CA ILE A 222 -1.77 -13.83 -21.40
C ILE A 222 -2.12 -15.27 -21.05
N ALA A 223 -1.17 -16.19 -21.25
CA ALA A 223 -1.36 -17.60 -20.94
C ALA A 223 -1.66 -17.79 -19.43
N ARG A 224 -2.26 -18.92 -19.04
CA ARG A 224 -2.71 -19.14 -17.65
C ARG A 224 -1.58 -19.01 -16.62
N ASN A 225 -0.42 -19.57 -16.93
CA ASN A 225 0.84 -19.42 -16.19
C ASN A 225 1.29 -17.96 -16.10
N GLU A 226 1.26 -17.22 -17.21
CA GLU A 226 1.59 -15.79 -17.25
C GLU A 226 0.63 -14.95 -16.38
N ARG A 227 -0.67 -15.26 -16.38
CA ARG A 227 -1.66 -14.63 -15.49
C ARG A 227 -1.36 -14.93 -14.02
N SER A 228 -0.96 -16.16 -13.71
CA SER A 228 -0.54 -16.58 -12.36
C SER A 228 0.72 -15.86 -11.90
N ALA A 229 1.69 -15.66 -12.79
CA ALA A 229 2.90 -14.88 -12.53
C ALA A 229 2.56 -13.42 -12.21
N ALA A 230 1.70 -12.78 -13.03
CA ALA A 230 1.21 -11.44 -12.77
C ALA A 230 0.47 -11.32 -11.42
N GLY A 231 -0.40 -12.28 -11.07
CA GLY A 231 -1.05 -12.32 -9.76
C GLY A 231 -0.07 -12.45 -8.59
N SER A 232 1.01 -13.22 -8.77
CA SER A 232 2.06 -13.38 -7.76
C SER A 232 2.87 -12.09 -7.58
N LEU A 233 3.16 -11.37 -8.67
CA LEU A 233 3.80 -10.05 -8.60
C LEU A 233 2.95 -9.02 -7.83
N LYS A 234 1.63 -8.98 -8.04
CA LYS A 234 0.73 -8.12 -7.24
C LYS A 234 0.74 -8.47 -5.74
N THR A 235 0.83 -9.77 -5.44
CA THR A 235 0.95 -10.25 -4.05
C THR A 235 2.27 -9.79 -3.43
N ILE A 236 3.38 -9.84 -4.19
CA ILE A 236 4.69 -9.33 -3.76
C ILE A 236 4.64 -7.82 -3.51
N CYS A 237 4.05 -7.02 -4.40
CA CYS A 237 3.90 -5.57 -4.17
C CYS A 237 3.08 -5.25 -2.92
N THR A 238 2.02 -6.03 -2.66
CA THR A 238 1.21 -5.87 -1.43
C THR A 238 2.03 -6.21 -0.19
N ALA A 239 2.84 -7.26 -0.24
CA ALA A 239 3.74 -7.65 0.84
C ALA A 239 4.81 -6.58 1.12
N GLU A 240 5.42 -6.00 0.08
CA GLU A 240 6.37 -4.88 0.20
C GLU A 240 5.73 -3.65 0.85
N ALA A 241 4.51 -3.29 0.43
CA ALA A 241 3.77 -2.19 1.02
C ALA A 241 3.45 -2.43 2.52
N ASP A 242 3.07 -3.65 2.89
CA ASP A 242 2.83 -4.05 4.28
C ASP A 242 4.11 -4.04 5.11
N LEU A 243 5.22 -4.56 4.56
CA LEU A 243 6.53 -4.57 5.21
C LEU A 243 6.93 -3.13 5.60
N ARG A 244 6.89 -2.22 4.62
CA ARG A 244 7.24 -0.81 4.82
C ARG A 244 6.31 -0.07 5.78
N SER A 245 5.00 -0.24 5.62
CA SER A 245 4.00 0.54 6.37
C SER A 245 3.92 0.13 7.84
N ASN A 246 4.16 -1.15 8.11
CA ASN A 246 4.03 -1.73 9.45
C ASN A 246 5.38 -2.11 10.08
N ASP A 247 6.51 -1.72 9.47
CA ASP A 247 7.87 -2.02 9.97
C ASP A 247 7.99 -3.51 10.35
N ARG A 248 7.61 -4.39 9.41
CA ARG A 248 7.45 -5.83 9.69
C ARG A 248 8.76 -6.51 10.07
N ASP A 249 9.89 -5.94 9.70
CA ASP A 249 11.23 -6.40 10.08
C ASP A 249 11.75 -5.71 11.35
N ASN A 250 11.00 -4.74 11.91
CA ASN A 250 11.27 -4.06 13.17
C ASN A 250 12.67 -3.41 13.19
N ASN A 251 13.11 -2.91 12.03
CA ASN A 251 14.35 -2.17 11.87
C ASN A 251 14.17 -0.67 12.23
N ARG A 252 12.93 -0.25 12.51
CA ARG A 252 12.50 1.12 12.87
C ARG A 252 12.64 2.12 11.72
N VAL A 253 12.64 1.64 10.48
CA VAL A 253 12.72 2.40 9.25
C VAL A 253 11.65 1.91 8.29
N GLN A 254 10.90 2.85 7.72
CA GLN A 254 9.91 2.54 6.70
C GLN A 254 10.60 2.39 5.34
N ASP A 255 11.19 1.23 5.10
CA ASP A 255 11.84 0.85 3.83
C ASP A 255 11.22 -0.39 3.19
N PHE A 256 11.62 -0.65 1.95
CA PHE A 256 11.27 -1.84 1.19
C PHE A 256 12.39 -2.87 1.28
N TRP A 257 12.03 -4.14 1.19
CA TRP A 257 12.99 -5.21 1.07
C TRP A 257 13.46 -5.34 -0.39
N THR A 258 14.77 -5.41 -0.60
CA THR A 258 15.38 -5.49 -1.94
C THR A 258 16.45 -6.58 -2.05
N GLY A 259 16.60 -7.38 -0.99
CA GLY A 259 17.53 -8.50 -0.96
C GLY A 259 17.16 -9.56 -1.98
N ASP A 260 15.97 -10.15 -1.85
CA ASP A 260 15.48 -11.27 -2.66
C ASP A 260 13.95 -11.47 -2.49
N ILE A 261 13.33 -12.48 -3.13
CA ILE A 261 11.89 -12.76 -2.97
C ILE A 261 11.63 -13.63 -1.74
N ALA A 262 12.55 -14.54 -1.43
CA ALA A 262 12.47 -15.44 -0.29
C ALA A 262 12.37 -14.71 1.06
N GLY A 263 12.98 -13.54 1.19
CA GLY A 263 13.01 -12.73 2.39
C GLY A 263 11.64 -12.22 2.79
N LEU A 264 10.73 -11.93 1.85
CA LEU A 264 9.35 -11.58 2.19
C LEU A 264 8.62 -12.71 2.93
N TYR A 265 9.11 -13.94 2.86
CA TYR A 265 8.65 -15.05 3.68
C TYR A 265 9.51 -15.28 4.92
N CYS A 266 10.84 -15.19 4.78
CA CYS A 266 11.82 -15.69 5.74
C CYS A 266 12.47 -14.61 6.63
N ILE A 267 12.34 -13.33 6.30
CA ILE A 267 12.86 -12.23 7.14
C ILE A 267 12.26 -12.37 8.50
N ASP A 268 13.16 -12.25 9.46
CA ASP A 268 12.89 -12.37 10.84
C ASP A 268 12.52 -11.02 11.45
N ASN A 269 11.44 -10.98 12.21
CA ASN A 269 11.02 -9.80 12.97
C ASN A 269 11.85 -9.62 14.27
N SER A 270 12.79 -10.54 14.53
CA SER A 270 13.44 -10.72 15.83
C SER A 270 14.68 -9.88 16.08
N ALA A 271 14.85 -8.71 15.46
CA ALA A 271 15.97 -7.82 15.81
C ALA A 271 16.14 -7.64 17.35
N TYR A 272 15.09 -7.93 18.14
CA TYR A 272 15.11 -8.02 19.60
C TYR A 272 14.37 -9.21 20.27
N SER A 273 14.05 -10.32 19.58
CA SER A 273 13.30 -11.43 20.22
C SER A 273 14.09 -12.75 20.30
N ASP A 274 13.97 -13.45 21.42
CA ASP A 274 14.62 -14.76 21.64
C ASP A 274 14.00 -15.89 20.80
N ASN A 275 12.86 -15.64 20.14
CA ASN A 275 12.12 -16.61 19.35
C ASN A 275 11.71 -15.99 18.00
N PRO A 276 12.53 -16.19 16.97
CA PRO A 276 12.28 -15.59 15.68
C PRO A 276 11.09 -16.19 14.95
N THR A 277 10.13 -15.34 14.59
CA THR A 277 8.96 -15.73 13.78
C THR A 277 9.11 -15.15 12.38
N PRO A 278 9.16 -15.98 11.32
CA PRO A 278 9.18 -15.50 9.95
C PRO A 278 7.93 -14.66 9.64
N ASN A 279 8.09 -13.55 8.90
CA ASN A 279 6.99 -12.63 8.59
C ASN A 279 5.90 -13.24 7.69
N LYS A 280 6.24 -14.24 6.84
CA LYS A 280 5.29 -14.97 5.97
C LYS A 280 4.34 -14.07 5.18
N LEU A 281 4.84 -12.98 4.58
CA LEU A 281 4.00 -11.99 3.88
C LEU A 281 3.51 -12.47 2.51
N ILE A 282 4.18 -13.47 1.95
CA ILE A 282 3.81 -14.13 0.69
C ILE A 282 3.56 -15.63 0.94
N GLU A 283 3.02 -16.34 -0.04
CA GLU A 283 2.92 -17.80 0.03
C GLU A 283 4.30 -18.48 -0.16
N VAL A 284 4.48 -19.63 0.50
CA VAL A 284 5.74 -20.40 0.44
C VAL A 284 6.13 -20.80 -0.98
N ALA A 285 5.16 -21.09 -1.86
CA ALA A 285 5.45 -21.46 -3.24
C ALA A 285 6.00 -20.29 -4.07
N THR A 286 5.57 -19.05 -3.81
CA THR A 286 6.19 -17.86 -4.41
C THR A 286 7.61 -17.66 -3.87
N ALA A 287 7.83 -17.83 -2.56
CA ALA A 287 9.15 -17.72 -1.95
C ALA A 287 10.14 -18.78 -2.47
N LEU A 288 9.68 -20.03 -2.63
CA LEU A 288 10.48 -21.13 -3.22
C LEU A 288 10.75 -20.94 -4.72
N ALA A 289 9.97 -20.09 -5.38
CA ALA A 289 10.15 -19.67 -6.76
C ALA A 289 11.07 -18.43 -6.90
N ASP A 290 11.79 -18.06 -5.85
CA ASP A 290 12.91 -17.12 -5.96
C ASP A 290 14.05 -17.74 -6.81
N TYR A 291 14.44 -17.05 -7.87
CA TYR A 291 15.53 -17.45 -8.76
C TYR A 291 16.91 -17.33 -8.09
N ALA A 292 17.10 -16.34 -7.24
CA ALA A 292 18.39 -16.01 -6.65
C ALA A 292 18.23 -15.61 -5.17
N PRO A 293 17.74 -16.53 -4.30
CA PRO A 293 17.62 -16.25 -2.89
C PRO A 293 19.01 -15.97 -2.30
N TRP A 294 19.07 -14.92 -1.50
CA TRP A 294 20.29 -14.38 -0.91
C TRP A 294 21.03 -15.40 -0.03
N ASN A 295 20.30 -16.29 0.66
CA ASN A 295 20.85 -17.23 1.64
C ASN A 295 20.56 -18.71 1.29
N ASP A 296 20.83 -19.17 0.07
CA ASP A 296 20.79 -20.60 -0.28
C ASP A 296 21.98 -21.41 0.29
N GLY A 297 22.46 -21.08 1.50
CA GLY A 297 23.42 -21.90 2.24
C GLY A 297 24.91 -21.50 2.15
N LEU A 298 25.27 -20.34 1.59
CA LEU A 298 26.67 -19.91 1.49
C LEU A 298 27.17 -18.97 2.61
N HIS A 299 26.30 -18.42 3.45
CA HIS A 299 26.68 -17.43 4.49
C HIS A 299 26.06 -17.69 5.87
N VAL A 300 26.01 -18.95 6.30
CA VAL A 300 25.38 -19.36 7.58
C VAL A 300 26.15 -18.86 8.82
N ASN A 301 27.36 -18.32 8.67
CA ASN A 301 28.32 -18.31 9.77
C ASN A 301 28.57 -16.99 10.50
N ASP A 302 27.83 -15.90 10.29
CA ASP A 302 28.00 -14.76 11.20
C ASP A 302 26.78 -13.91 11.52
N ARG A 303 25.80 -13.67 10.63
CA ARG A 303 24.62 -12.82 10.91
C ARG A 303 23.44 -13.16 10.01
N ASN A 304 22.68 -14.18 10.38
CA ASN A 304 21.52 -14.64 9.62
C ASN A 304 20.35 -13.63 9.71
N TYR A 305 20.08 -12.89 8.63
CA TYR A 305 18.81 -12.16 8.45
C TYR A 305 17.59 -13.10 8.39
N TYR A 306 17.83 -14.38 8.07
CA TYR A 306 16.82 -15.42 8.11
C TYR A 306 17.07 -16.35 9.27
N SER A 307 16.08 -16.49 10.13
CA SER A 307 16.09 -17.56 11.12
C SER A 307 16.11 -18.94 10.46
N ASN A 308 15.54 -19.06 9.25
CA ASN A 308 15.50 -20.30 8.47
C ASN A 308 15.62 -20.01 6.96
N PRO A 309 16.53 -20.68 6.21
CA PRO A 309 16.59 -20.53 4.77
C PRO A 309 15.30 -21.03 4.12
N VAL A 310 14.90 -20.46 2.98
CA VAL A 310 13.64 -20.84 2.31
C VAL A 310 13.56 -22.33 1.97
N THR A 311 14.72 -22.96 1.73
CA THR A 311 14.87 -24.40 1.46
C THR A 311 14.49 -25.29 2.64
N SER A 312 14.43 -24.75 3.86
CA SER A 312 13.89 -25.47 5.02
C SER A 312 12.38 -25.71 4.92
N PHE A 313 11.67 -24.92 4.10
CA PHE A 313 10.22 -25.04 3.90
C PHE A 313 9.85 -25.83 2.65
N GLY A 314 10.83 -26.21 1.81
CA GLY A 314 10.59 -27.02 0.62
C GLY A 314 11.72 -26.94 -0.41
N LYS A 315 11.56 -27.69 -1.50
CA LYS A 315 12.51 -27.63 -2.63
C LYS A 315 12.18 -26.42 -3.51
N ARG A 316 13.19 -25.63 -3.87
CA ARG A 316 13.05 -24.54 -4.83
C ARG A 316 12.50 -25.05 -6.17
N ALA A 317 11.49 -24.38 -6.69
CA ALA A 317 10.81 -24.75 -7.93
C ALA A 317 10.05 -23.53 -8.49
N PRO A 318 9.91 -23.44 -9.83
CA PRO A 318 9.17 -22.34 -10.42
C PRO A 318 7.68 -22.48 -10.10
N LYS A 319 7.04 -21.40 -9.64
CA LYS A 319 5.60 -21.39 -9.37
C LYS A 319 4.86 -21.24 -10.67
N THR A 320 4.06 -22.24 -11.03
CA THR A 320 3.29 -22.25 -12.29
C THR A 320 4.15 -22.01 -13.53
N GLY A 321 5.42 -22.46 -13.52
CA GLY A 321 6.35 -22.30 -14.64
C GLY A 321 7.13 -20.98 -14.66
N TYR A 322 7.03 -20.14 -13.62
CA TYR A 322 7.73 -18.87 -13.52
C TYR A 322 8.67 -18.82 -12.31
N TRP A 323 9.81 -18.17 -12.51
CA TRP A 323 10.70 -17.71 -11.44
C TRP A 323 10.47 -16.23 -11.16
N PHE A 324 10.80 -15.80 -9.94
CA PHE A 324 10.72 -14.41 -9.50
C PHE A 324 12.09 -13.95 -9.01
N GLN A 325 12.39 -12.66 -9.16
CA GLN A 325 13.65 -12.10 -8.73
C GLN A 325 13.50 -10.62 -8.38
N MET A 326 14.10 -10.21 -7.25
CA MET A 326 14.34 -8.80 -6.96
C MET A 326 15.40 -8.25 -7.93
N MET A 327 15.08 -7.12 -8.56
CA MET A 327 16.04 -6.41 -9.41
C MET A 327 17.19 -5.87 -8.58
N LYS A 328 18.38 -5.79 -9.19
CA LYS A 328 19.60 -5.33 -8.53
C LYS A 328 19.72 -3.81 -8.58
N GLN A 329 19.32 -3.21 -9.69
CA GLN A 329 19.51 -1.79 -9.97
C GLN A 329 18.25 -1.16 -10.55
N TYR A 330 18.18 0.17 -10.49
CA TYR A 330 17.21 0.95 -11.24
C TYR A 330 17.87 2.07 -12.01
N THR A 331 17.21 2.49 -13.08
CA THR A 331 17.61 3.66 -13.86
C THR A 331 16.90 4.90 -13.32
N THR A 332 17.67 5.91 -12.91
CA THR A 332 17.16 7.21 -12.47
C THR A 332 16.67 8.04 -13.66
N TRP A 333 16.00 9.15 -13.37
CA TRP A 333 15.51 10.10 -14.40
C TRP A 333 16.63 10.73 -15.24
N ASP A 334 17.86 10.81 -14.72
CA ASP A 334 19.06 11.26 -15.42
C ASP A 334 19.84 10.12 -16.09
N ASN A 335 19.20 8.96 -16.29
CA ASN A 335 19.74 7.74 -16.90
C ASN A 335 20.97 7.16 -16.19
N LYS A 336 21.14 7.41 -14.89
CA LYS A 336 22.16 6.74 -14.07
C LYS A 336 21.60 5.45 -13.51
N ARG A 337 22.48 4.46 -13.32
CA ARG A 337 22.14 3.21 -12.65
C ARG A 337 22.51 3.32 -11.18
N GLU A 338 21.54 3.07 -10.32
CA GLU A 338 21.71 3.03 -8.87
C GLU A 338 21.29 1.66 -8.35
N ASP A 339 21.93 1.19 -7.27
CA ASP A 339 21.60 -0.09 -6.65
C ASP A 339 20.32 0.05 -5.83
N TYR A 340 19.41 -0.91 -5.96
CA TYR A 340 18.26 -1.03 -5.04
C TYR A 340 18.75 -1.37 -3.63
N ARG A 341 19.81 -2.14 -3.54
CA ARG A 341 20.39 -2.59 -2.28
C ARG A 341 21.16 -1.45 -1.63
N THR A 342 20.55 -0.81 -0.64
CA THR A 342 21.16 0.28 0.14
C THR A 342 21.17 -0.04 1.62
N HIS A 343 22.02 0.66 2.37
CA HIS A 343 22.04 0.60 3.83
C HIS A 343 21.04 1.58 4.40
N THR A 344 19.94 1.07 4.94
CA THR A 344 18.95 1.85 5.68
C THR A 344 19.00 1.47 7.17
N GLY A 345 18.60 2.37 8.07
CA GLY A 345 18.40 2.03 9.49
C GLY A 345 19.61 1.54 10.30
N GLY A 346 20.84 1.71 9.81
CA GLY A 346 22.01 1.12 10.46
C GLY A 346 22.15 -0.39 10.24
N ALA A 347 21.37 -0.95 9.30
CA ALA A 347 21.53 -2.30 8.79
C ALA A 347 22.98 -2.50 8.32
N LYS A 348 23.61 -3.58 8.80
CA LYS A 348 25.02 -3.88 8.48
C LYS A 348 25.23 -4.34 7.04
N GLU A 349 24.16 -4.69 6.33
CA GLU A 349 24.16 -5.14 4.94
C GLU A 349 23.15 -4.34 4.12
N ALA A 350 23.48 -4.15 2.85
CA ALA A 350 22.64 -3.44 1.90
C ALA A 350 21.59 -4.40 1.34
N ALA A 351 20.40 -4.44 1.96
CA ALA A 351 19.28 -5.28 1.54
C ALA A 351 17.94 -4.54 1.48
N TYR A 352 17.97 -3.22 1.68
CA TYR A 352 16.78 -2.39 1.82
C TYR A 352 16.88 -1.15 0.94
N HIS A 353 15.73 -0.52 0.66
CA HIS A 353 15.68 0.79 0.02
C HIS A 353 14.54 1.61 0.59
N THR A 354 14.78 2.88 0.90
CA THR A 354 13.80 3.73 1.61
C THR A 354 12.56 4.08 0.79
N SER A 355 12.63 3.96 -0.54
CA SER A 355 11.58 4.48 -1.43
C SER A 355 11.26 3.68 -2.68
N ARG A 356 11.99 2.60 -3.00
CA ARG A 356 11.88 1.93 -4.31
C ARG A 356 12.15 0.44 -4.21
N PHE A 357 11.52 -0.33 -5.05
CA PHE A 357 11.90 -1.72 -5.31
C PHE A 357 11.56 -2.07 -6.76
N GLY A 358 12.10 -3.17 -7.25
CA GLY A 358 11.77 -3.68 -8.58
C GLY A 358 11.75 -5.20 -8.53
N VAL A 359 10.72 -5.80 -9.12
CA VAL A 359 10.59 -7.26 -9.19
C VAL A 359 10.36 -7.66 -10.63
N CYS A 360 10.98 -8.76 -11.06
CA CYS A 360 10.64 -9.40 -12.31
C CYS A 360 10.11 -10.83 -12.10
N ALA A 361 9.26 -11.27 -13.02
CA ALA A 361 8.85 -12.66 -13.18
C ALA A 361 9.14 -13.11 -14.61
N PHE A 362 9.83 -14.24 -14.77
CA PHE A 362 10.26 -14.74 -16.07
C PHE A 362 10.06 -16.27 -16.18
N PRO A 363 9.85 -16.81 -17.39
CA PRO A 363 9.52 -18.22 -17.58
C PRO A 363 10.71 -19.13 -17.28
N ALA A 364 10.46 -20.26 -16.63
CA ALA A 364 11.48 -21.22 -16.21
C ALA A 364 12.02 -22.10 -17.36
N ASP A 365 11.16 -22.41 -18.33
CA ASP A 365 11.48 -23.10 -19.58
C ASP A 365 10.88 -22.27 -20.73
N TYR A 366 11.68 -21.40 -21.34
CA TYR A 366 11.24 -20.58 -22.46
C TYR A 366 11.31 -21.38 -23.78
N PRO A 367 10.28 -21.31 -24.65
CA PRO A 367 9.03 -20.57 -24.53
C PRO A 367 7.86 -21.42 -23.94
N LYS A 368 8.12 -22.64 -23.47
CA LYS A 368 7.08 -23.63 -23.11
C LYS A 368 6.24 -23.18 -21.91
N SER A 369 6.90 -22.69 -20.89
CA SER A 369 6.31 -22.25 -19.63
C SER A 369 5.84 -20.80 -19.65
N GLY A 370 5.92 -20.13 -20.81
CA GLY A 370 5.56 -18.73 -21.00
C GLY A 370 6.56 -18.02 -21.91
N ARG A 371 6.14 -16.90 -22.50
CA ARG A 371 7.00 -16.06 -23.35
C ARG A 371 7.25 -14.70 -22.75
N LYS A 372 6.32 -14.21 -21.94
CA LYS A 372 6.39 -12.87 -21.37
C LYS A 372 7.24 -12.87 -20.11
N THR A 373 8.10 -11.89 -20.00
CA THR A 373 8.75 -11.47 -18.74
C THR A 373 8.04 -10.23 -18.24
N PHE A 374 7.62 -10.27 -16.98
CA PHE A 374 6.88 -9.21 -16.32
C PHE A 374 7.80 -8.46 -15.37
N ILE A 375 7.58 -7.16 -15.24
CA ILE A 375 8.24 -6.32 -14.24
C ILE A 375 7.20 -5.46 -13.50
N VAL A 376 7.43 -5.21 -12.22
CA VAL A 376 6.59 -4.34 -11.37
C VAL A 376 7.46 -3.61 -10.35
N SER A 377 7.05 -2.40 -9.96
CA SER A 377 7.73 -1.56 -8.98
C SER A 377 6.77 -1.10 -7.88
N GLU A 378 7.21 -0.12 -7.07
CA GLU A 378 6.42 0.46 -5.98
C GLU A 378 5.09 1.09 -6.42
N GLY A 379 4.97 1.47 -7.70
CA GLY A 379 3.74 2.04 -8.26
C GLY A 379 2.66 1.02 -8.58
N ASN A 380 2.91 -0.29 -8.38
CA ASN A 380 2.01 -1.39 -8.75
C ASN A 380 1.64 -1.43 -10.26
N THR A 381 2.34 -0.66 -11.09
CA THR A 381 2.22 -0.71 -12.55
C THR A 381 3.04 -1.88 -13.08
N MET A 382 2.40 -2.72 -13.87
CA MET A 382 3.04 -3.91 -14.41
C MET A 382 3.29 -3.76 -15.90
N PHE A 383 4.52 -4.07 -16.29
CA PHE A 383 4.93 -4.06 -17.68
C PHE A 383 5.38 -5.46 -18.09
N TRP A 384 5.34 -5.73 -19.39
CA TRP A 384 5.90 -6.97 -19.94
C TRP A 384 6.63 -6.76 -21.25
N LYS A 385 7.60 -7.63 -21.50
CA LYS A 385 8.37 -7.75 -22.74
C LYS A 385 8.77 -9.21 -22.93
N ASP A 386 8.96 -9.66 -24.17
CA ASP A 386 9.65 -10.92 -24.42
C ASP A 386 11.15 -10.70 -24.28
N THR A 387 11.77 -11.33 -23.28
CA THR A 387 13.21 -11.23 -22.99
C THR A 387 13.96 -12.52 -23.30
N ASP A 388 13.38 -13.39 -24.14
CA ASP A 388 13.89 -14.73 -24.42
C ASP A 388 14.09 -15.57 -23.14
N GLY A 389 13.18 -15.39 -22.17
CA GLY A 389 13.23 -16.07 -20.87
C GLY A 389 14.30 -15.58 -19.89
N LYS A 390 14.98 -14.47 -20.19
CA LYS A 390 16.02 -13.92 -19.30
C LYS A 390 15.41 -13.04 -18.20
N PRO A 391 15.93 -13.11 -16.96
CA PRO A 391 15.55 -12.18 -15.91
C PRO A 391 15.95 -10.75 -16.27
N VAL A 392 15.22 -9.79 -15.73
CA VAL A 392 15.52 -8.36 -15.82
C VAL A 392 16.19 -7.95 -14.52
N GLU A 393 17.46 -7.57 -14.57
CA GLU A 393 18.22 -7.20 -13.37
C GLU A 393 18.22 -5.70 -13.07
N VAL A 394 17.86 -4.87 -14.07
CA VAL A 394 17.88 -3.41 -13.99
C VAL A 394 16.49 -2.89 -14.38
N TRP A 395 15.87 -2.08 -13.52
CA TRP A 395 14.63 -1.38 -13.87
C TRP A 395 14.89 -0.44 -15.07
N PRO A 396 14.15 -0.57 -16.19
CA PRO A 396 14.37 0.23 -17.38
C PRO A 396 14.11 1.72 -17.14
N SER A 397 14.70 2.60 -17.96
CA SER A 397 14.34 4.03 -17.94
C SER A 397 12.90 4.25 -18.41
N ASP A 398 12.31 5.42 -18.13
CA ASP A 398 10.95 5.72 -18.58
C ASP A 398 10.83 5.76 -20.11
N GLU A 399 11.91 6.14 -20.81
CA GLU A 399 11.97 6.10 -22.27
C GLU A 399 11.99 4.64 -22.78
N GLU A 400 12.78 3.78 -22.15
CA GLU A 400 12.80 2.34 -22.46
C GLU A 400 11.45 1.68 -22.17
N LEU A 401 10.81 1.99 -21.03
CA LEU A 401 9.47 1.51 -20.69
C LEU A 401 8.46 1.89 -21.77
N ARG A 402 8.42 3.15 -22.20
CA ARG A 402 7.48 3.62 -23.24
C ARG A 402 7.76 2.99 -24.61
N ARG A 403 9.01 2.75 -24.95
CA ARG A 403 9.42 2.27 -26.28
C ARG A 403 9.33 0.76 -26.43
N GLU A 404 9.71 0.02 -25.40
CA GLU A 404 10.00 -1.42 -25.51
C GLU A 404 9.10 -2.30 -24.65
N TRP A 405 8.41 -1.72 -23.67
CA TRP A 405 7.57 -2.45 -22.74
C TRP A 405 6.10 -2.19 -22.98
N LYS A 406 5.29 -3.25 -22.87
CA LYS A 406 3.83 -3.16 -22.98
C LYS A 406 3.25 -3.18 -21.57
N GLU A 407 2.37 -2.22 -21.26
CA GLU A 407 1.64 -2.21 -19.99
C GLU A 407 0.63 -3.36 -19.95
N VAL A 408 0.50 -4.03 -18.79
CA VAL A 408 -0.53 -5.07 -18.58
C VAL A 408 -1.87 -4.39 -18.34
N ALA A 409 -2.87 -4.67 -19.18
CA ALA A 409 -4.18 -4.04 -19.04
C ALA A 409 -4.77 -4.24 -17.62
N GLY A 410 -5.23 -3.13 -17.01
CA GLY A 410 -5.79 -3.14 -15.67
C GLY A 410 -4.75 -3.04 -14.53
N SER A 411 -3.50 -2.70 -14.81
CA SER A 411 -2.71 -1.97 -13.82
C SER A 411 -3.32 -0.58 -13.62
N GLU A 412 -3.53 -0.18 -12.37
CA GLU A 412 -3.83 1.21 -12.07
C GLU A 412 -2.58 2.01 -12.41
N ARG A 413 -2.62 2.75 -13.52
CA ARG A 413 -1.56 3.70 -13.82
C ARG A 413 -1.58 4.76 -12.72
N PRO A 414 -0.45 5.03 -12.04
CA PRO A 414 -0.33 6.17 -11.16
C PRO A 414 -0.78 7.43 -11.90
N PRO A 415 -1.42 8.40 -11.24
CA PRO A 415 -1.82 9.64 -11.89
C PRO A 415 -0.61 10.28 -12.58
N ASP A 416 -0.84 11.00 -13.68
CA ASP A 416 0.25 11.55 -14.53
C ASP A 416 1.22 12.47 -13.76
N ASN A 417 0.84 12.93 -12.57
CA ASN A 417 1.66 13.74 -11.67
C ASN A 417 2.49 12.93 -10.64
N TYR A 418 2.44 11.60 -10.66
CA TYR A 418 3.06 10.73 -9.64
C TYR A 418 4.57 11.00 -9.47
N GLU A 419 5.30 11.23 -10.57
CA GLU A 419 6.73 11.56 -10.48
C GLU A 419 6.98 12.92 -9.85
N GLU A 420 6.12 13.91 -10.12
CA GLU A 420 6.23 15.23 -9.51
C GLU A 420 5.93 15.17 -8.01
N GLU A 421 4.87 14.45 -7.62
CA GLU A 421 4.52 14.20 -6.22
C GLU A 421 5.62 13.41 -5.51
N ARG A 422 6.18 12.37 -6.15
CA ARG A 422 7.33 11.61 -5.65
C ARG A 422 8.54 12.52 -5.43
N ARG A 423 8.86 13.39 -6.40
CA ARG A 423 9.96 14.35 -6.27
C ARG A 423 9.75 15.30 -5.08
N ARG A 424 8.53 15.81 -4.91
CA ARG A 424 8.17 16.67 -3.75
C ARG A 424 8.33 15.92 -2.43
N TYR A 425 7.94 14.65 -2.38
CA TYR A 425 8.08 13.81 -1.19
C TYR A 425 9.55 13.49 -0.86
N GLU A 426 10.36 13.09 -1.86
CA GLU A 426 11.80 12.84 -1.69
C GLU A 426 12.53 14.10 -1.18
N GLU A 427 12.22 15.27 -1.74
CA GLU A 427 12.77 16.55 -1.30
C GLU A 427 12.34 16.91 0.14
N TYR A 428 11.07 16.68 0.47
CA TYR A 428 10.54 16.85 1.83
C TYR A 428 11.29 15.98 2.84
N MET A 429 11.46 14.68 2.55
CA MET A 429 12.17 13.74 3.41
C MET A 429 13.64 14.12 3.60
N ARG A 430 14.30 14.61 2.55
CA ARG A 430 15.68 15.12 2.64
C ARG A 430 15.78 16.33 3.57
N ARG A 431 14.81 17.25 3.49
CA ARG A 431 14.75 18.44 4.37
C ARG A 431 14.50 18.06 5.83
N GLU A 432 13.55 17.17 6.10
CA GLU A 432 13.27 16.61 7.43
C GLU A 432 14.51 15.93 8.04
N ALA A 433 15.23 15.11 7.27
CA ALA A 433 16.45 14.46 7.73
C ALA A 433 17.56 15.47 8.06
N GLU A 434 17.73 16.52 7.25
CA GLU A 434 18.69 17.59 7.51
C GLU A 434 18.32 18.40 8.76
N GLU A 435 17.03 18.74 8.93
CA GLU A 435 16.53 19.41 10.13
C GLU A 435 16.72 18.58 11.39
N ARG A 436 16.47 17.27 11.34
CA ARG A 436 16.73 16.36 12.46
C ARG A 436 18.20 16.34 12.83
N ARG A 437 19.10 16.26 11.84
CA ARG A 437 20.55 16.35 12.07
C ARG A 437 20.94 17.68 12.73
N LYS A 438 20.38 18.80 12.25
CA LYS A 438 20.59 20.13 12.86
C LYS A 438 20.12 20.17 14.31
N ARG A 439 18.92 19.67 14.62
CA ARG A 439 18.39 19.60 16.00
C ARG A 439 19.25 18.71 16.90
N GLU A 440 19.78 17.60 16.39
CA GLU A 440 20.70 16.74 17.15
C GLU A 440 22.05 17.41 17.39
N GLU A 441 22.60 18.12 16.41
CA GLU A 441 23.81 18.93 16.57
C GLU A 441 23.59 20.08 17.56
N GLU A 442 22.44 20.74 17.51
CA GLU A 442 22.06 21.81 18.45
C GLU A 442 21.90 21.26 19.86
N LYS A 443 21.18 20.15 20.05
CA LYS A 443 21.11 19.45 21.34
C LYS A 443 22.50 19.01 21.85
N LYS A 444 23.40 18.57 20.96
CA LYS A 444 24.79 18.26 21.32
C LYS A 444 25.55 19.52 21.75
N LYS A 445 25.34 20.66 21.09
CA LYS A 445 25.92 21.95 21.46
C LYS A 445 25.38 22.47 22.79
N GLU A 446 24.06 22.39 23.02
CA GLU A 446 23.42 22.75 24.29
C GLU A 446 23.89 21.83 25.42
N ALA A 447 23.99 20.52 25.18
CA ALA A 447 24.55 19.58 26.15
C ALA A 447 26.04 19.84 26.43
N ALA A 448 26.79 20.30 25.41
CA ALA A 448 28.18 20.74 25.56
C ALA A 448 28.31 22.11 26.26
N GLN A 449 27.25 22.92 26.29
CA GLN A 449 27.15 24.19 27.05
C GLN A 449 26.88 23.97 28.56
N GLY A 450 27.07 22.76 29.08
CA GLY A 450 27.21 22.55 30.52
C GLY A 450 28.31 23.45 31.12
N PHE A 451 28.25 23.69 32.44
CA PHE A 451 29.17 24.59 33.15
C PHE A 451 30.63 24.33 32.74
N ARG A 452 31.27 25.34 32.15
CA ARG A 452 32.67 25.25 31.73
C ARG A 452 33.55 25.34 32.97
N ILE A 453 34.05 24.19 33.42
CA ILE A 453 35.08 24.11 34.44
C ILE A 453 36.34 24.77 33.86
N ASP A 454 36.67 25.95 34.37
CA ASP A 454 37.83 26.77 34.05
C ASP A 454 38.45 27.31 35.37
N PRO A 455 39.18 26.46 36.12
CA PRO A 455 39.79 26.87 37.38
C PRO A 455 40.78 28.03 37.17
N TRP A 456 41.51 28.02 36.05
CA TRP A 456 42.43 29.11 35.71
C TRP A 456 41.67 30.43 35.52
N GLY A 457 40.64 30.45 34.69
CA GLY A 457 39.82 31.65 34.45
C GLY A 457 39.19 32.19 35.73
N SER A 458 38.72 31.29 36.60
CA SER A 458 38.20 31.65 37.93
C SER A 458 39.24 32.36 38.79
N TRP A 459 40.45 31.80 38.94
CA TRP A 459 41.53 32.44 39.68
C TRP A 459 42.06 33.72 38.99
N ASN A 460 42.06 33.75 37.65
CA ASN A 460 42.55 34.89 36.88
C ASN A 460 41.72 36.17 37.10
N GLN A 461 40.45 36.03 37.49
CA GLN A 461 39.57 37.16 37.79
C GLN A 461 39.77 37.74 39.21
N LEU A 462 40.54 37.07 40.07
CA LEU A 462 40.63 37.39 41.50
C LEU A 462 41.97 38.05 41.88
N GLU A 463 42.03 38.95 42.84
CA GLU A 463 43.29 39.56 43.27
C GLU A 463 44.18 38.56 44.02
N VAL A 464 45.51 38.78 43.96
CA VAL A 464 46.49 38.06 44.78
C VAL A 464 46.11 38.22 46.25
N GLY A 465 46.16 37.12 47.00
CA GLY A 465 45.68 37.01 48.37
C GLY A 465 44.26 36.45 48.50
N SER A 466 43.49 36.33 47.41
CA SER A 466 42.23 35.57 47.41
C SER A 466 42.48 34.11 47.76
N PHE A 467 41.59 33.49 48.53
CA PHE A 467 41.80 32.14 49.03
C PHE A 467 40.52 31.31 49.11
N VAL A 468 40.71 29.99 49.19
CA VAL A 468 39.66 28.99 49.47
C VAL A 468 40.15 28.01 50.54
N VAL A 469 39.27 27.67 51.48
CA VAL A 469 39.49 26.65 52.52
C VAL A 469 38.58 25.47 52.22
N ILE A 470 39.18 24.32 51.95
CA ILE A 470 38.50 23.07 51.59
C ILE A 470 38.70 22.08 52.72
N GLU A 471 37.60 21.52 53.22
CA GLU A 471 37.61 20.41 54.17
C GLU A 471 37.30 19.10 53.44
N MET A 472 38.14 18.08 53.62
CA MET A 472 37.83 16.70 53.22
C MET A 472 37.60 15.84 54.44
N VAL A 473 36.51 15.09 54.38
CA VAL A 473 36.19 14.01 55.29
C VAL A 473 36.12 12.72 54.49
N SER A 474 36.99 11.78 54.81
CA SER A 474 36.98 10.43 54.23
C SER A 474 36.56 9.43 55.31
N ASP A 475 35.55 8.62 55.02
CA ASP A 475 35.10 7.52 55.86
C ASP A 475 35.36 6.20 55.13
N TYR A 476 36.37 5.46 55.58
CA TYR A 476 36.73 4.17 55.04
C TYR A 476 36.71 3.11 56.14
N GLY A 477 35.72 2.21 56.09
CA GLY A 477 35.57 1.15 57.09
C GLY A 477 35.34 1.67 58.52
N GLY A 478 34.68 2.82 58.68
CA GLY A 478 34.41 3.44 59.99
C GLY A 478 35.54 4.33 60.53
N ASN A 479 36.70 4.38 59.84
CA ASN A 479 37.77 5.30 60.18
C ASN A 479 37.56 6.63 59.44
N LYS A 480 37.30 7.69 60.22
CA LYS A 480 37.13 9.05 59.70
C LYS A 480 38.45 9.81 59.75
N THR A 481 38.94 10.22 58.59
CA THR A 481 40.09 11.13 58.47
C THR A 481 39.59 12.49 58.03
N LYS A 482 40.05 13.55 58.72
CA LYS A 482 39.75 14.94 58.38
C LYS A 482 41.02 15.64 57.91
N MET A 483 40.91 16.31 56.77
CA MET A 483 41.96 17.14 56.18
C MET A 483 41.40 18.51 55.81
N THR A 484 42.18 19.55 56.04
CA THR A 484 41.85 20.92 55.62
C THR A 484 42.95 21.47 54.73
N TRP A 485 42.59 21.99 53.57
CA TRP A 485 43.49 22.73 52.68
C TRP A 485 43.10 24.19 52.63
N THR A 486 44.06 25.07 52.84
CA THR A 486 43.95 26.48 52.46
C THR A 486 44.75 26.67 51.17
N LYS A 487 44.10 27.13 50.10
CA LYS A 487 44.77 27.53 48.86
C LYS A 487 44.64 29.04 48.69
N THR A 488 45.76 29.73 48.59
CA THR A 488 45.83 31.19 48.46
C THR A 488 46.54 31.56 47.16
N LEU A 489 45.91 32.40 46.34
CA LEU A 489 46.51 32.90 45.10
C LEU A 489 47.71 33.79 45.42
N ASP A 490 48.92 33.33 45.12
CA ASP A 490 50.17 34.02 45.43
C ASP A 490 50.70 34.82 44.25
N LYS A 491 50.62 34.24 43.04
CA LYS A 491 51.12 34.88 41.82
C LYS A 491 50.23 34.57 40.62
N LYS A 492 50.00 35.59 39.77
CA LYS A 492 49.37 35.44 38.46
C LYS A 492 50.42 35.39 37.34
N GLY A 493 50.07 34.69 36.27
CA GLY A 493 50.90 34.48 35.10
C GLY A 493 50.21 33.52 34.12
N GLU A 494 50.97 33.00 33.16
CA GLU A 494 50.50 31.90 32.29
C GLU A 494 50.08 30.68 33.12
N GLU A 495 50.82 30.42 34.20
CA GLU A 495 50.43 29.58 35.32
C GLU A 495 50.21 30.47 36.55
N HIS A 496 49.10 30.28 37.24
CA HIS A 496 48.86 30.88 38.54
C HIS A 496 49.50 30.00 39.62
N VAL A 497 50.20 30.61 40.57
CA VAL A 497 50.80 29.90 41.71
C VAL A 497 49.91 30.08 42.91
N LEU A 498 49.43 28.97 43.48
CA LEU A 498 48.67 28.92 44.72
C LEU A 498 49.59 28.41 45.84
N LYS A 499 49.71 29.17 46.92
CA LYS A 499 50.28 28.66 48.18
C LYS A 499 49.26 27.76 48.83
N THR A 500 49.67 26.57 49.21
CA THR A 500 48.81 25.57 49.84
C THR A 500 49.30 25.24 51.25
N GLU A 501 48.40 25.25 52.22
CA GLU A 501 48.66 24.74 53.57
C GLU A 501 47.69 23.58 53.82
N MET A 502 48.23 22.38 53.97
CA MET A 502 47.46 21.19 54.35
C MET A 502 47.60 20.96 55.85
N VAL A 503 46.47 20.92 56.55
CA VAL A 503 46.38 20.48 57.95
C VAL A 503 45.69 19.13 57.96
N MET A 504 46.41 18.08 58.39
CA MET A 504 45.88 16.74 58.50
C MET A 504 45.76 16.38 59.99
N THR A 505 44.58 15.92 60.42
CA THR A 505 44.35 15.44 61.78
C THR A 505 44.18 13.92 61.77
N VAL A 506 45.16 13.19 62.30
CA VAL A 506 45.11 11.72 62.46
C VAL A 506 45.35 11.38 63.93
N GLY A 507 44.39 10.73 64.56
CA GLY A 507 44.50 10.32 65.97
C GLY A 507 44.66 11.48 66.97
N GLY A 508 44.14 12.67 66.63
CA GLY A 508 44.25 13.87 67.49
C GLY A 508 45.55 14.67 67.31
N THR A 509 46.50 14.20 66.51
CA THR A 509 47.72 14.94 66.16
C THR A 509 47.49 15.71 64.86
N GLU A 510 47.82 17.01 64.86
CA GLU A 510 47.81 17.84 63.67
C GLU A 510 49.21 17.89 63.04
N THR A 511 49.27 17.62 61.73
CA THR A 511 50.47 17.81 60.93
C THR A 511 50.20 18.86 59.86
N LYS A 512 51.07 19.87 59.78
CA LYS A 512 51.01 20.94 58.78
C LYS A 512 52.03 20.70 57.68
N ASN A 513 51.58 20.67 56.44
CA ASN A 513 52.43 20.52 55.27
C ASN A 513 52.21 21.71 54.32
N PRO A 514 53.15 22.66 54.24
CA PRO A 514 53.11 23.71 53.23
C PRO A 514 53.49 23.14 51.86
N GLY A 515 52.92 23.69 50.79
CA GLY A 515 53.23 23.33 49.42
C GLY A 515 52.83 24.42 48.44
N GLU A 516 53.15 24.23 47.17
CA GLU A 516 52.74 25.11 46.07
C GLU A 516 52.04 24.31 44.98
N GLU A 517 50.97 24.87 44.44
CA GLU A 517 50.21 24.31 43.31
C GLU A 517 50.22 25.29 42.15
N ARG A 518 50.40 24.78 40.94
CA ARG A 518 50.35 25.58 39.72
C ARG A 518 49.07 25.29 38.95
N VAL A 519 48.29 26.33 38.67
CA VAL A 519 47.07 26.25 37.87
C VAL A 519 47.35 26.87 36.52
N SER A 520 47.30 26.08 35.46
CA SER A 520 47.49 26.52 34.07
C SER A 520 46.16 26.56 33.34
N LYS A 521 46.11 27.27 32.20
CA LYS A 521 44.93 27.27 31.31
C LYS A 521 44.59 25.82 30.94
N MET A 522 43.37 25.40 31.25
CA MET A 522 42.90 24.08 30.88
C MET A 522 42.89 23.96 29.34
N ARG A 523 43.43 22.86 28.80
CA ARG A 523 43.23 22.52 27.39
C ARG A 523 41.73 22.35 27.13
N ASP A 524 41.30 22.58 25.90
CA ASP A 524 39.90 22.40 25.53
C ASP A 524 39.45 20.99 25.91
N TRP A 525 38.23 20.86 26.46
CA TRP A 525 37.66 19.56 26.83
C TRP A 525 37.60 18.61 25.63
N SER A 526 37.53 19.15 24.41
CA SER A 526 37.61 18.37 23.17
C SER A 526 38.94 17.61 23.00
N ASP A 527 40.02 18.11 23.62
CA ASP A 527 41.36 17.52 23.51
C ASP A 527 41.62 16.46 24.59
N MET A 528 40.76 16.35 25.61
CA MET A 528 40.91 15.33 26.64
C MET A 528 40.49 13.95 26.14
N GLU A 529 41.38 12.98 26.31
CA GLU A 529 41.08 11.59 26.07
C GLU A 529 40.21 11.04 27.20
N CYS A 530 39.14 10.33 26.84
CA CYS A 530 38.32 9.65 27.83
C CYS A 530 39.18 8.67 28.65
N PHE A 531 39.10 8.79 29.98
CA PHE A 531 39.91 7.98 30.89
C PHE A 531 39.78 6.47 30.63
N PHE A 532 38.56 6.00 30.31
CA PHE A 532 38.22 4.59 30.12
C PHE A 532 38.52 4.06 28.71
N CYS A 533 38.22 4.81 27.65
CA CYS A 533 38.37 4.32 26.27
C CYS A 533 39.52 4.95 25.48
N LYS A 534 40.20 5.94 26.04
CA LYS A 534 41.29 6.72 25.42
C LYS A 534 40.93 7.44 24.11
N ARG A 535 39.66 7.40 23.68
CA ARG A 535 39.19 8.17 22.52
C ARG A 535 39.00 9.63 22.92
N LYS A 536 39.50 10.55 22.09
CA LYS A 536 39.18 11.98 22.15
C LYS A 536 37.70 12.19 21.81
N GLY A 537 37.04 13.13 22.49
CA GLY A 537 35.64 13.46 22.23
C GLY A 537 34.62 12.36 22.56
N CYS A 538 34.96 11.39 23.42
CA CYS A 538 34.01 10.37 23.83
C CYS A 538 32.88 10.97 24.68
N THR A 539 31.66 10.97 24.14
CA THR A 539 30.47 11.54 24.81
C THR A 539 29.82 10.59 25.81
N GLY A 540 30.16 9.30 25.78
CA GLY A 540 29.52 8.26 26.60
C GLY A 540 29.79 8.36 28.11
N ASN A 541 30.60 9.33 28.55
CA ASN A 541 30.94 9.58 29.95
C ASN A 541 30.69 11.03 30.37
N LEU A 542 29.92 11.81 29.60
CA LEU A 542 29.65 13.18 29.99
C LEU A 542 28.84 13.20 31.28
N PRO A 543 29.22 14.04 32.27
CA PRO A 543 28.45 14.18 33.48
C PRO A 543 27.06 14.74 33.15
N LYS A 544 26.04 14.28 33.86
CA LYS A 544 24.72 14.88 33.87
C LYS A 544 24.80 16.17 34.68
N TRP A 545 24.46 17.29 34.06
CA TRP A 545 24.42 18.58 34.71
C TRP A 545 23.03 18.87 35.28
N SER A 546 22.99 19.44 36.49
CA SER A 546 21.77 19.94 37.13
C SER A 546 22.08 21.20 37.94
N LYS A 547 21.06 21.94 38.39
CA LYS A 547 21.23 23.11 39.26
C LYS A 547 21.08 22.71 40.72
N GLY A 548 21.87 23.34 41.59
CA GLY A 548 21.80 23.16 43.04
C GLY A 548 22.17 24.43 43.80
N GLU A 549 22.04 24.38 45.12
CA GLU A 549 22.45 25.44 46.04
C GLU A 549 23.24 24.84 47.19
N LEU A 550 24.31 25.50 47.63
CA LEU A 550 25.08 25.14 48.82
C LEU A 550 25.31 26.37 49.69
N THR A 551 25.32 26.18 51.01
CA THR A 551 25.69 27.25 51.94
C THR A 551 27.15 27.10 52.33
N VAL A 552 27.95 28.14 52.09
CA VAL A 552 29.39 28.20 52.40
C VAL A 552 29.65 29.48 53.19
N ASP A 553 30.23 29.38 54.38
CA ASP A 553 30.50 30.53 55.26
C ASP A 553 29.26 31.43 55.48
N GLY A 554 28.10 30.81 55.67
CA GLY A 554 26.80 31.50 55.84
C GLY A 554 26.20 32.11 54.56
N ARG A 555 26.85 31.97 53.40
CA ARG A 555 26.37 32.48 52.11
C ARG A 555 25.78 31.37 51.26
N LYS A 556 24.61 31.61 50.66
CA LYS A 556 24.01 30.71 49.66
C LYS A 556 24.69 30.90 48.31
N ILE A 557 25.19 29.83 47.74
CA ILE A 557 25.94 29.80 46.48
C ILE A 557 25.16 28.94 45.48
N ALA A 558 24.75 29.54 44.37
CA ALA A 558 24.19 28.81 43.25
C ALA A 558 25.27 27.96 42.58
N CYS A 559 24.95 26.70 42.33
CA CYS A 559 25.87 25.69 41.85
C CYS A 559 25.35 24.97 40.60
N ASP A 560 26.25 24.65 39.69
CA ASP A 560 26.09 23.63 38.67
C ASP A 560 26.62 22.30 39.19
N VAL A 561 25.79 21.27 39.15
CA VAL A 561 26.06 19.96 39.74
C VAL A 561 26.30 18.95 38.63
N ALA A 562 27.52 18.45 38.55
CA ALA A 562 27.94 17.39 37.65
C ALA A 562 27.83 16.03 38.36
N GLU A 563 27.02 15.13 37.82
CA GLU A 563 26.90 13.74 38.26
C GLU A 563 27.44 12.80 37.18
N MET A 564 28.42 11.97 37.52
CA MET A 564 28.89 10.96 36.57
C MET A 564 27.79 9.91 36.32
N PRO A 565 27.61 9.45 35.06
CA PRO A 565 26.62 8.42 34.76
C PRO A 565 26.92 7.11 35.50
N GLU A 566 25.91 6.29 35.77
CA GLU A 566 26.10 4.99 36.44
C GLU A 566 26.92 3.99 35.61
N LYS A 567 26.93 4.17 34.28
CA LYS A 567 27.68 3.33 33.35
C LYS A 567 28.72 4.16 32.62
N ASN A 568 29.87 3.57 32.34
CA ASN A 568 30.89 4.18 31.52
C ASN A 568 30.56 4.09 30.01
N CYS A 569 31.40 4.68 29.16
CA CYS A 569 31.25 4.65 27.71
C CYS A 569 31.36 3.26 27.06
N ARG A 570 31.68 2.21 27.83
CA ARG A 570 31.65 0.79 27.41
C ARG A 570 30.38 0.07 27.90
N GLY A 571 29.50 0.75 28.62
CA GLY A 571 28.29 0.18 29.22
C GLY A 571 28.54 -0.56 30.54
N GLU A 572 29.77 -0.58 31.05
CA GLU A 572 30.12 -1.19 32.32
C GLU A 572 29.71 -0.27 33.47
N ALA A 573 29.28 -0.81 34.61
CA ALA A 573 28.97 0.00 35.78
C ALA A 573 30.22 0.75 36.27
N ASN A 574 30.08 2.04 36.53
CA ASN A 574 31.12 2.83 37.17
C ASN A 574 31.24 2.36 38.63
N SER A 575 32.43 1.91 39.01
CA SER A 575 32.75 1.54 40.40
C SER A 575 32.84 2.75 41.34
N TYR A 576 32.67 3.96 40.80
CA TYR A 576 32.73 5.24 41.50
C TYR A 576 31.44 6.02 41.24
N LYS A 577 30.70 6.38 42.29
CA LYS A 577 29.68 7.42 42.18
C LYS A 577 30.34 8.75 42.50
N PHE A 578 30.25 9.70 41.58
CA PHE A 578 30.91 10.98 41.70
C PHE A 578 29.93 12.11 41.43
N ARG A 579 29.85 13.06 42.36
CA ARG A 579 29.01 14.24 42.26
C ARG A 579 29.81 15.48 42.67
N THR A 580 29.89 16.48 41.80
CA THR A 580 30.64 17.71 42.07
C THR A 580 29.79 18.93 41.81
N TRP A 581 29.85 19.89 42.72
CA TRP A 581 29.18 21.17 42.64
C TRP A 581 30.21 22.23 42.26
N TYR A 582 29.90 23.00 41.23
CA TYR A 582 30.74 24.07 40.73
C TYR A 582 30.00 25.41 40.78
N SER A 583 30.71 26.50 41.05
CA SER A 583 30.16 27.86 41.04
C SER A 583 31.23 28.86 40.60
N ASN A 584 30.85 29.84 39.78
CA ASN A 584 31.75 30.93 39.38
C ASN A 584 32.06 31.93 40.52
N ASP A 585 31.34 31.83 41.63
CA ASP A 585 31.53 32.72 42.79
C ASP A 585 32.59 32.21 43.76
N VAL A 586 33.04 30.97 43.61
CA VAL A 586 34.07 30.36 44.46
C VAL A 586 35.41 30.31 43.71
N PRO A 587 36.53 30.74 44.31
CA PRO A 587 37.86 30.63 43.71
C PRO A 587 38.19 29.18 43.31
N GLY A 588 38.55 28.95 42.04
CA GLY A 588 38.81 27.61 41.51
C GLY A 588 37.54 26.80 41.18
N GLN A 589 36.36 27.41 41.30
CA GLN A 589 35.01 26.93 40.98
C GLN A 589 34.47 25.73 41.74
N MET A 590 35.29 24.79 42.21
CA MET A 590 34.78 23.62 42.94
C MET A 590 34.28 24.02 44.33
N VAL A 591 32.99 23.80 44.60
CA VAL A 591 32.34 24.10 45.89
C VAL A 591 32.25 22.87 46.79
N LYS A 592 31.89 21.73 46.20
CA LYS A 592 31.74 20.46 46.91
C LYS A 592 32.01 19.30 45.97
N MET A 593 32.51 18.20 46.49
CA MET A 593 32.69 16.93 45.79
C MET A 593 32.29 15.79 46.72
N GLU A 594 31.47 14.87 46.24
CA GLU A 594 31.15 13.60 46.90
C GLU A 594 31.62 12.47 45.99
N SER A 595 32.40 11.55 46.57
CA SER A 595 32.75 10.30 45.91
C SER A 595 32.43 9.11 46.81
N GLU A 596 31.89 8.06 46.20
CA GLU A 596 31.65 6.76 46.82
C GLU A 596 32.38 5.69 46.01
N ALA A 597 33.30 4.98 46.64
CA ALA A 597 34.18 4.00 45.99
C ALA A 597 34.52 2.87 46.95
N GLY A 598 34.31 1.61 46.52
CA GLY A 598 34.74 0.44 47.31
C GLY A 598 34.21 0.40 48.75
N GLY A 599 33.00 0.92 48.99
CA GLY A 599 32.37 0.98 50.31
C GLY A 599 32.80 2.16 51.19
N GLY A 600 33.70 3.02 50.72
CA GLY A 600 34.09 4.27 51.39
C GLY A 600 33.39 5.48 50.79
N LYS A 601 33.14 6.50 51.63
CA LYS A 601 32.61 7.81 51.20
C LYS A 601 33.61 8.91 51.51
N THR A 602 33.95 9.70 50.49
CA THR A 602 34.78 10.90 50.64
C THR A 602 33.96 12.12 50.26
N THR A 603 33.97 13.14 51.12
CA THR A 603 33.33 14.43 50.87
C THR A 603 34.37 15.53 50.99
N MET A 604 34.53 16.34 49.94
CA MET A 604 35.28 17.60 49.97
C MET A 604 34.28 18.76 49.92
N VAL A 605 34.43 19.77 50.77
CA VAL A 605 33.55 20.93 50.78
C VAL A 605 34.34 22.19 51.06
N VAL A 606 34.08 23.26 50.31
CA VAL A 606 34.57 24.59 50.64
C VAL A 606 33.82 25.06 51.88
N VAL A 607 34.56 25.30 52.96
CA VAL A 607 33.99 25.78 54.23
C VAL A 607 34.09 27.29 54.36
N LYS A 608 35.08 27.90 53.70
CA LYS A 608 35.34 29.35 53.71
C LYS A 608 36.08 29.78 52.46
N PHE A 609 35.84 30.99 51.97
CA PHE A 609 36.63 31.57 50.90
C PHE A 609 36.57 33.10 50.94
N GLU A 610 37.56 33.75 50.31
CA GLU A 610 37.56 35.18 50.04
C GLU A 610 37.94 35.40 48.57
N ALA A 611 37.01 35.97 47.81
CA ALA A 611 37.17 36.28 46.39
C ALA A 611 37.26 37.81 46.22
N ARG A 612 38.48 38.35 46.23
CA ARG A 612 38.70 39.78 45.96
C ARG A 612 38.66 39.98 44.45
N ARG A 613 37.67 40.68 43.93
CA ARG A 613 37.57 41.02 42.50
C ARG A 613 38.04 42.46 42.32
N LYS A 614 38.77 42.72 41.22
CA LYS A 614 39.17 44.07 40.83
C LYS A 614 37.99 44.97 40.54
#